data_AF-A0A250VCF8-F1
#
_entry.id   AF-A0A250VCF8-F1
#
_cell.length_a   1.000
_cell.length_b   1.000
_cell.length_c   1.000
_cell.angle_alpha   90.00
_cell.angle_beta   90.00
_cell.angle_gamma   90.00
#
_symmetry.space_group_name_H-M   'P 1'
#
loop_
_entity.id
_entity.type
_entity.pdbx_description
1 polymer ?
#
loop_
_entity_poly.entity_id
_entity_poly.type
_entity_poly.pdbx_seq_one_letter_code
_entity_poly.pdbx_strand_id
1 'polypeptide(L)'
;MSEAAEKTGTTGNTGTTGTTEAAGAVGTKGAAVGTGTTETTGTTRAVGTAGITGAGESIGSGGGGVGANKNEGGSRRDRDRRIGRRALLIGGAAAAVGTAVLARGELGHLWWRLPGVEKPRVAGAVDFRGAQWVAASSANWRRADRPDDYGIDRVVIHVTQGSYRSAVKVFQDPAHGAAAHYIVRKDGHITQMIRELDVAFHAGNRGYNERSVGIEHEGFVERASSFTDAMYAASARLTAGICGRYGIPVDRAHIIGHVEVPGTDHTDPGRYWDWDRYIRLVRQARTAAEPTRTAGA
;
A
#
# COMPACT_ATOMS: atom_id res chain seq x y z
N MET A 1 55.60 4.42 42.20
CA MET A 1 56.86 3.63 42.06
C MET A 1 56.81 2.50 43.07
N SER A 2 57.42 1.35 42.75
CA SER A 2 57.63 0.14 43.61
C SER A 2 56.40 -0.45 44.34
N GLU A 3 56.19 -1.77 44.38
CA GLU A 3 56.66 -2.87 43.52
C GLU A 3 55.75 -4.09 43.74
N ALA A 4 55.93 -5.17 42.96
CA ALA A 4 55.16 -6.40 43.11
C ALA A 4 55.86 -7.42 44.03
N ALA A 5 55.08 -8.29 44.67
CA ALA A 5 55.56 -9.52 45.28
C ALA A 5 54.53 -10.64 45.07
N GLU A 6 54.76 -11.48 44.07
CA GLU A 6 53.96 -12.67 43.75
C GLU A 6 54.27 -13.80 44.74
N LYS A 7 53.28 -14.67 45.02
CA LYS A 7 53.57 -15.98 45.63
C LYS A 7 52.60 -17.05 45.15
N THR A 8 53.13 -18.02 44.42
CA THR A 8 52.41 -19.18 43.89
C THR A 8 52.34 -20.32 44.91
N GLY A 9 51.32 -21.17 44.80
CA GLY A 9 51.11 -22.33 45.66
C GLY A 9 50.03 -23.26 45.09
N THR A 10 50.45 -24.46 44.68
CA THR A 10 49.65 -25.40 43.87
C THR A 10 48.98 -26.49 44.71
N THR A 11 47.77 -26.91 44.34
CA THR A 11 47.26 -28.32 44.22
C THR A 11 45.74 -28.41 44.42
N GLY A 12 45.12 -29.49 43.89
CA GLY A 12 43.72 -29.85 44.18
C GLY A 12 42.84 -30.04 42.94
N ASN A 13 42.74 -31.27 42.42
CA ASN A 13 41.85 -31.63 41.31
C ASN A 13 40.70 -32.52 41.81
N THR A 14 39.45 -32.09 41.59
CA THR A 14 38.28 -32.97 41.52
C THR A 14 37.30 -32.42 40.48
N GLY A 15 37.14 -33.11 39.36
CA GLY A 15 36.13 -32.79 38.34
C GLY A 15 34.93 -33.74 38.40
N THR A 16 33.75 -33.23 38.04
CA THR A 16 32.52 -34.02 37.86
C THR A 16 31.82 -33.57 36.57
N THR A 17 31.12 -34.52 35.94
CA THR A 17 30.31 -34.42 34.70
C THR A 17 29.46 -33.14 34.61
N GLY A 18 29.17 -32.56 33.43
CA GLY A 18 28.44 -33.22 32.32
C GLY A 18 26.97 -33.41 32.74
N THR A 19 25.99 -32.78 32.10
CA THR A 19 25.55 -33.07 30.71
C THR A 19 25.13 -31.84 29.89
N THR A 20 25.00 -32.03 28.58
CA THR A 20 24.27 -31.14 27.66
C THR A 20 22.85 -31.65 27.44
N GLU A 21 21.84 -30.78 27.50
CA GLU A 21 20.49 -31.08 26.98
C GLU A 21 20.08 -30.09 25.89
N ALA A 22 19.48 -30.61 24.83
CA ALA A 22 18.88 -29.83 23.75
C ALA A 22 17.36 -30.03 23.79
N ALA A 23 16.60 -28.95 23.93
CA ALA A 23 15.14 -28.99 23.90
C ALA A 23 14.66 -29.26 22.46
N GLY A 24 14.28 -30.50 22.17
CA GLY A 24 13.81 -30.93 20.86
C GLY A 24 12.39 -30.46 20.53
N ALA A 25 12.10 -30.28 19.23
CA ALA A 25 10.74 -30.00 18.77
C ALA A 25 9.87 -31.26 18.84
N VAL A 26 8.66 -31.14 19.40
CA VAL A 26 7.66 -32.23 19.41
C VAL A 26 6.62 -31.98 18.33
N GLY A 27 6.67 -32.77 17.26
CA GLY A 27 5.61 -32.84 16.25
C GLY A 27 4.75 -34.09 16.45
N THR A 28 3.44 -33.93 16.55
CA THR A 28 2.49 -35.06 16.69
C THR A 28 1.87 -35.42 15.35
N LYS A 29 2.15 -36.64 14.87
CA LYS A 29 1.35 -37.32 13.84
C LYS A 29 0.47 -38.38 14.50
N GLY A 30 -0.81 -38.40 14.17
CA GLY A 30 -1.72 -39.51 14.42
C GLY A 30 -2.54 -39.79 13.16
N ALA A 31 -2.62 -41.04 12.72
CA ALA A 31 -3.33 -41.42 11.49
C ALA A 31 -3.79 -42.89 11.48
N ALA A 32 -5.10 -43.10 11.29
CA ALA A 32 -5.81 -44.32 10.85
C ALA A 32 -7.25 -43.86 10.50
N VAL A 33 -7.88 -44.15 9.33
CA VAL A 33 -8.26 -45.44 8.71
C VAL A 33 -9.35 -46.15 9.55
N GLY A 34 -10.55 -46.49 9.05
CA GLY A 34 -11.22 -46.28 7.74
C GLY A 34 -12.73 -46.60 7.87
N THR A 35 -13.53 -47.13 6.92
CA THR A 35 -13.38 -47.58 5.50
C THR A 35 -14.78 -47.75 4.84
N GLY A 36 -14.93 -47.53 3.52
CA GLY A 36 -16.10 -47.95 2.70
C GLY A 36 -16.77 -46.79 1.92
N THR A 37 -16.76 -46.70 0.58
CA THR A 37 -17.38 -47.54 -0.50
C THR A 37 -18.92 -47.54 -0.45
N THR A 38 -19.65 -47.18 -1.51
CA THR A 38 -19.63 -47.84 -2.84
C THR A 38 -19.49 -46.92 -4.07
N GLU A 39 -19.23 -47.54 -5.23
CA GLU A 39 -19.08 -46.94 -6.57
C GLU A 39 -20.39 -47.01 -7.39
N THR A 40 -20.49 -46.21 -8.47
CA THR A 40 -20.96 -46.71 -9.78
C THR A 40 -20.36 -45.93 -10.97
N THR A 41 -20.14 -46.61 -12.10
CA THR A 41 -19.81 -46.07 -13.45
C THR A 41 -21.03 -45.37 -14.09
N GLY A 42 -21.03 -44.61 -15.21
CA GLY A 42 -20.08 -44.21 -16.29
C GLY A 42 -20.82 -43.23 -17.25
N THR A 43 -20.56 -42.97 -18.55
CA THR A 43 -19.53 -43.36 -19.54
C THR A 43 -19.52 -42.36 -20.74
N THR A 44 -18.34 -41.91 -21.19
CA THR A 44 -17.89 -41.26 -22.46
C THR A 44 -18.83 -40.66 -23.57
N ARG A 45 -18.46 -39.44 -24.02
CA ARG A 45 -18.31 -38.92 -25.43
C ARG A 45 -19.49 -38.48 -26.35
N ALA A 46 -19.40 -37.19 -26.76
CA ALA A 46 -19.27 -36.66 -28.15
C ALA A 46 -20.46 -36.39 -29.12
N VAL A 47 -20.48 -35.12 -29.59
CA VAL A 47 -20.74 -34.61 -30.97
C VAL A 47 -22.17 -34.70 -31.57
N GLY A 48 -22.64 -33.57 -32.12
CA GLY A 48 -23.78 -33.50 -33.05
C GLY A 48 -24.23 -32.06 -33.37
N THR A 49 -24.15 -31.63 -34.63
CA THR A 49 -24.58 -30.29 -35.10
C THR A 49 -25.70 -30.37 -36.13
N ALA A 50 -26.79 -29.63 -35.91
CA ALA A 50 -27.80 -29.21 -36.90
C ALA A 50 -28.60 -28.02 -36.34
N GLY A 51 -29.20 -27.09 -37.11
CA GLY A 51 -29.13 -26.87 -38.56
C GLY A 51 -30.47 -26.99 -39.29
N ILE A 52 -31.22 -25.88 -39.41
CA ILE A 52 -32.47 -25.61 -40.18
C ILE A 52 -32.69 -24.08 -40.10
N THR A 53 -32.72 -23.21 -41.13
CA THR A 53 -33.58 -23.04 -42.36
C THR A 53 -35.03 -22.59 -42.07
N GLY A 54 -35.68 -21.64 -42.77
CA GLY A 54 -35.29 -20.64 -43.81
C GLY A 54 -35.89 -19.25 -43.47
N ALA A 55 -36.24 -18.30 -44.37
CA ALA A 55 -36.20 -18.22 -45.84
C ALA A 55 -35.48 -16.89 -46.29
N GLY A 56 -35.85 -16.00 -47.24
CA GLY A 56 -37.01 -15.77 -48.13
C GLY A 56 -38.02 -14.72 -47.59
N GLU A 57 -38.55 -13.73 -48.32
CA GLU A 57 -38.32 -13.24 -49.72
C GLU A 57 -38.48 -11.69 -49.81
N SER A 58 -38.58 -11.11 -51.02
CA SER A 58 -38.57 -9.66 -51.29
C SER A 58 -39.55 -9.24 -52.42
N ILE A 59 -39.55 -7.94 -52.79
CA ILE A 59 -40.24 -7.27 -53.93
C ILE A 59 -41.62 -6.61 -53.62
N GLY A 60 -41.75 -5.34 -54.05
CA GLY A 60 -42.98 -4.52 -54.09
C GLY A 60 -42.67 -3.14 -54.74
N SER A 61 -43.58 -2.54 -55.52
CA SER A 61 -43.25 -1.42 -56.44
C SER A 61 -44.38 -0.39 -56.64
N GLY A 62 -44.03 0.79 -57.20
CA GLY A 62 -44.89 1.97 -57.43
C GLY A 62 -44.63 3.09 -56.42
N GLY A 63 -44.54 4.39 -56.74
CA GLY A 63 -44.94 5.14 -57.95
C GLY A 63 -46.19 5.99 -57.67
N GLY A 64 -46.32 7.28 -58.01
CA GLY A 64 -45.38 8.27 -58.59
C GLY A 64 -46.08 9.65 -58.63
N GLY A 65 -45.35 10.76 -58.83
CA GLY A 65 -45.96 12.10 -58.80
C GLY A 65 -45.10 13.19 -59.45
N VAL A 66 -45.73 14.12 -60.18
CA VAL A 66 -45.06 15.16 -60.98
C VAL A 66 -45.35 16.54 -60.39
N GLY A 67 -44.32 17.39 -60.31
CA GLY A 67 -44.43 18.81 -59.96
C GLY A 67 -43.21 19.57 -60.44
N ALA A 68 -43.31 20.24 -61.58
CA ALA A 68 -42.22 21.02 -62.16
C ALA A 68 -42.44 22.52 -61.94
N ASN A 69 -41.38 23.23 -61.57
CA ASN A 69 -41.28 24.67 -61.82
C ASN A 69 -39.81 25.06 -62.05
N LYS A 70 -39.56 26.14 -62.81
CA LYS A 70 -38.21 26.58 -63.22
C LYS A 70 -37.75 27.84 -62.47
N ASN A 71 -36.50 28.24 -62.77
CA ASN A 71 -35.83 29.52 -62.47
C ASN A 71 -35.13 29.63 -61.10
N GLU A 72 -33.93 30.21 -60.99
CA GLU A 72 -32.86 30.46 -61.99
C GLU A 72 -31.54 30.86 -61.30
N GLY A 73 -30.38 30.62 -61.96
CA GLY A 73 -29.10 31.28 -61.66
C GLY A 73 -28.31 30.85 -60.40
N GLY A 74 -26.97 30.97 -60.47
CA GLY A 74 -26.09 30.89 -59.29
C GLY A 74 -25.03 29.77 -59.30
N SER A 75 -23.97 29.90 -60.11
CA SER A 75 -22.86 28.92 -60.10
C SER A 75 -21.76 29.23 -59.08
N ARG A 76 -21.33 28.25 -58.26
CA ARG A 76 -19.94 27.69 -58.27
C ARG A 76 -19.56 26.86 -57.02
N ARG A 77 -18.95 25.70 -57.29
CA ARG A 77 -17.86 25.02 -56.53
C ARG A 77 -18.11 24.61 -55.08
N ASP A 78 -18.60 23.39 -54.96
CA ASP A 78 -18.03 22.33 -54.12
C ASP A 78 -16.57 22.56 -53.64
N ARG A 79 -16.36 22.47 -52.31
CA ARG A 79 -15.49 21.43 -51.73
C ARG A 79 -15.65 21.29 -50.23
N ASP A 80 -16.05 20.09 -49.83
CA ASP A 80 -16.14 19.64 -48.46
C ASP A 80 -14.78 19.68 -47.73
N ARG A 81 -14.73 20.22 -46.50
CA ARG A 81 -13.55 20.12 -45.61
C ARG A 81 -13.98 19.83 -44.17
N ARG A 82 -14.07 18.54 -43.89
CA ARG A 82 -14.24 17.98 -42.53
C ARG A 82 -13.20 18.56 -41.57
N ILE A 83 -13.65 19.32 -40.57
CA ILE A 83 -12.79 19.81 -39.48
C ILE A 83 -12.37 18.61 -38.63
N GLY A 84 -11.09 18.22 -38.74
CA GLY A 84 -10.56 17.04 -38.05
C GLY A 84 -10.43 17.26 -36.54
N ARG A 85 -10.86 16.26 -35.74
CA ARG A 85 -10.73 16.21 -34.26
C ARG A 85 -9.28 16.04 -33.77
N ARG A 86 -8.33 16.83 -34.29
CA ARG A 86 -6.89 16.77 -33.95
C ARG A 86 -6.24 18.13 -33.64
N ALA A 87 -7.02 19.22 -33.65
CA ALA A 87 -6.55 20.56 -33.30
C ALA A 87 -6.67 20.90 -31.80
N LEU A 88 -6.55 19.91 -30.90
CA LEU A 88 -6.63 20.08 -29.44
C LEU A 88 -5.48 19.35 -28.70
N LEU A 89 -4.26 19.47 -29.23
CA LEU A 89 -3.02 19.00 -28.58
C LEU A 89 -1.92 20.07 -28.51
N ILE A 90 -2.21 21.30 -28.96
CA ILE A 90 -1.29 22.44 -28.90
C ILE A 90 -2.02 23.60 -28.23
N GLY A 91 -1.86 23.71 -26.91
CA GLY A 91 -2.51 24.77 -26.11
C GLY A 91 -2.25 24.67 -24.61
N GLY A 92 -2.37 23.47 -24.02
CA GLY A 92 -2.26 23.29 -22.56
C GLY A 92 -0.85 23.44 -21.96
N ALA A 93 0.21 23.37 -22.78
CA ALA A 93 1.59 23.23 -22.28
C ALA A 93 2.34 24.57 -22.06
N ALA A 94 1.92 25.66 -22.71
CA ALA A 94 2.75 26.88 -22.82
C ALA A 94 2.54 27.92 -21.71
N ALA A 95 1.36 27.94 -21.06
CA ALA A 95 0.97 29.02 -20.14
C ALA A 95 1.32 28.79 -18.66
N ALA A 96 1.80 27.60 -18.28
CA ALA A 96 1.92 27.19 -16.88
C ALA A 96 3.29 27.46 -16.22
N VAL A 97 4.32 27.86 -16.97
CA VAL A 97 5.72 27.88 -16.49
C VAL A 97 5.93 28.87 -15.33
N GLY A 98 5.26 30.03 -15.34
CA GLY A 98 5.39 31.04 -14.29
C GLY A 98 4.72 30.67 -12.96
N THR A 99 3.60 29.93 -13.00
CA THR A 99 2.84 29.53 -11.80
C THR A 99 3.27 28.20 -11.21
N ALA A 100 3.84 27.30 -12.01
CA ALA A 100 4.25 25.95 -11.59
C ALA A 100 5.31 25.93 -10.47
N VAL A 101 6.12 26.99 -10.32
CA VAL A 101 7.16 27.06 -9.27
C VAL A 101 6.54 27.20 -7.88
N LEU A 102 5.50 28.03 -7.73
CA LEU A 102 4.81 28.24 -6.45
C LEU A 102 3.83 27.08 -6.13
N ALA A 103 3.26 26.44 -7.15
CA ALA A 103 2.32 25.32 -6.99
C ALA A 103 2.99 23.93 -6.84
N ARG A 104 4.32 23.85 -6.73
CA ARG A 104 5.07 22.57 -6.85
C ARG A 104 4.72 21.53 -5.78
N GLY A 105 4.24 21.95 -4.60
CA GLY A 105 3.67 21.05 -3.59
C GLY A 105 2.30 20.51 -4.01
N GLU A 106 1.31 21.40 -4.19
CA GLU A 106 -0.05 21.10 -4.63
C GLU A 106 -0.10 20.19 -5.86
N LEU A 107 0.72 20.49 -6.88
CA LEU A 107 0.81 19.69 -8.11
C LEU A 107 1.32 18.26 -7.85
N GLY A 108 2.18 18.07 -6.85
CA GLY A 108 2.60 16.74 -6.39
C GLY A 108 1.45 15.97 -5.74
N HIS A 109 0.71 16.59 -4.82
CA HIS A 109 -0.47 15.99 -4.20
C HIS A 109 -1.56 15.64 -5.22
N LEU A 110 -1.75 16.48 -6.24
CA LEU A 110 -2.69 16.22 -7.33
C LEU A 110 -2.23 15.04 -8.19
N TRP A 111 -0.94 15.01 -8.59
CA TRP A 111 -0.37 13.92 -9.41
C TRP A 111 -0.49 12.54 -8.75
N TRP A 112 -0.28 12.45 -7.43
CA TRP A 112 -0.47 11.20 -6.66
C TRP A 112 -1.89 10.63 -6.76
N ARG A 113 -2.88 11.49 -7.05
CA ARG A 113 -4.31 11.15 -7.09
C ARG A 113 -4.87 11.08 -8.51
N LEU A 114 -4.06 11.31 -9.56
CA LEU A 114 -4.52 11.19 -10.94
C LEU A 114 -4.69 9.71 -11.34
N PRO A 115 -5.88 9.33 -11.85
CA PRO A 115 -6.12 7.99 -12.37
C PRO A 115 -5.48 7.80 -13.76
N GLY A 116 -5.11 6.56 -14.08
CA GLY A 116 -4.60 6.18 -15.42
C GLY A 116 -3.24 6.77 -15.80
N VAL A 117 -2.49 7.30 -14.83
CA VAL A 117 -1.11 7.76 -15.00
C VAL A 117 -0.19 6.77 -14.29
N GLU A 118 0.67 6.07 -15.04
CA GLU A 118 1.65 5.17 -14.43
C GLU A 118 2.70 5.98 -13.65
N LYS A 119 2.82 5.65 -12.37
CA LYS A 119 3.66 6.36 -11.41
C LYS A 119 5.01 5.64 -11.32
N PRO A 120 6.16 6.24 -11.72
CA PRO A 120 7.42 5.49 -11.80
C PRO A 120 7.93 5.07 -10.42
N ARG A 121 8.12 3.77 -10.20
CA ARG A 121 8.73 3.20 -8.99
C ARG A 121 10.26 3.30 -9.10
N VAL A 122 10.81 4.48 -8.84
CA VAL A 122 12.27 4.69 -8.80
C VAL A 122 12.87 3.96 -7.59
N ALA A 123 13.86 3.09 -7.84
CA ALA A 123 14.53 2.35 -6.78
C ALA A 123 15.23 3.32 -5.78
N GLY A 124 15.02 3.10 -4.48
CA GLY A 124 15.56 3.97 -3.43
C GLY A 124 14.77 5.24 -3.14
N ALA A 125 13.72 5.55 -3.92
CA ALA A 125 12.88 6.73 -3.68
C ALA A 125 11.93 6.51 -2.47
N VAL A 126 11.73 7.56 -1.69
CA VAL A 126 10.82 7.59 -0.52
C VAL A 126 9.62 8.51 -0.76
N ASP A 127 8.46 8.13 -0.23
CA ASP A 127 7.22 8.93 -0.27
C ASP A 127 7.14 9.92 0.90
N PHE A 128 7.79 9.58 2.02
CA PHE A 128 8.00 10.52 3.13
C PHE A 128 9.42 11.10 3.10
N ARG A 129 9.52 12.43 2.95
CA ARG A 129 10.80 13.15 2.91
C ARG A 129 11.55 12.97 4.24
N GLY A 130 12.76 12.42 4.16
CA GLY A 130 13.62 12.16 5.32
C GLY A 130 13.51 10.75 5.90
N ALA A 131 12.68 9.87 5.31
CA ALA A 131 12.78 8.44 5.58
C ALA A 131 14.05 7.86 4.93
N GLN A 132 14.65 6.85 5.57
CA GLN A 132 15.67 5.99 4.96
C GLN A 132 14.98 4.89 4.12
N TRP A 133 15.41 4.65 2.89
CA TRP A 133 14.94 3.48 2.14
C TRP A 133 15.70 2.20 2.54
N VAL A 134 14.97 1.14 2.90
CA VAL A 134 15.51 -0.22 3.09
C VAL A 134 14.47 -1.21 2.57
N ALA A 135 14.62 -1.70 1.34
CA ALA A 135 13.60 -2.52 0.68
C ALA A 135 13.23 -3.78 1.50
N ALA A 136 11.92 -4.06 1.60
CA ALA A 136 11.38 -5.36 2.00
C ALA A 136 11.47 -6.38 0.85
N SER A 137 11.43 -7.67 1.18
CA SER A 137 11.37 -8.74 0.19
C SER A 137 10.12 -8.64 -0.67
N SER A 138 10.26 -8.85 -1.98
CA SER A 138 9.13 -8.84 -2.95
C SER A 138 8.18 -10.04 -2.82
N ALA A 139 8.41 -10.94 -1.85
CA ALA A 139 7.42 -11.95 -1.44
C ALA A 139 6.44 -11.41 -0.37
N ASN A 140 6.81 -10.33 0.33
CA ASN A 140 6.09 -9.80 1.50
C ASN A 140 5.16 -8.60 1.14
N TRP A 141 5.01 -8.33 -0.15
CA TRP A 141 4.14 -7.30 -0.73
C TRP A 141 3.85 -7.62 -2.19
N ARG A 142 2.90 -6.91 -2.82
CA ARG A 142 2.65 -7.01 -4.27
C ARG A 142 2.50 -5.64 -4.92
N ARG A 143 2.85 -5.54 -6.20
CA ARG A 143 2.57 -4.33 -7.00
C ARG A 143 1.05 -4.06 -7.04
N ALA A 144 0.69 -2.79 -7.04
CA ALA A 144 -0.64 -2.29 -7.41
C ALA A 144 -0.48 -0.87 -7.97
N ASP A 145 -1.35 -0.42 -8.87
CA ASP A 145 -1.38 0.97 -9.32
C ASP A 145 -2.47 1.75 -8.60
N ARG A 146 -2.19 2.12 -7.36
CA ARG A 146 -3.07 2.99 -6.57
C ARG A 146 -3.07 4.43 -7.15
N PRO A 147 -4.19 5.17 -7.08
CA PRO A 147 -5.48 4.79 -6.50
C PRO A 147 -6.38 3.95 -7.41
N ASP A 148 -5.99 3.68 -8.66
CA ASP A 148 -6.83 3.04 -9.68
C ASP A 148 -7.24 1.61 -9.30
N ASP A 149 -6.29 0.79 -8.83
CA ASP A 149 -6.61 -0.54 -8.28
C ASP A 149 -7.34 -0.43 -6.92
N TYR A 150 -6.81 0.42 -6.02
CA TYR A 150 -7.29 0.60 -4.65
C TYR A 150 -7.05 2.02 -4.14
N GLY A 151 -8.12 2.72 -3.74
CA GLY A 151 -7.99 3.96 -2.96
C GLY A 151 -7.44 3.67 -1.57
N ILE A 152 -6.41 4.41 -1.14
CA ILE A 152 -5.90 4.38 0.24
C ILE A 152 -6.80 5.29 1.08
N ASP A 153 -7.46 4.72 2.08
CA ASP A 153 -8.41 5.45 2.93
C ASP A 153 -8.09 5.39 4.44
N ARG A 154 -7.05 4.63 4.84
CA ARG A 154 -6.66 4.49 6.25
C ARG A 154 -5.15 4.30 6.46
N VAL A 155 -4.72 4.58 7.69
CA VAL A 155 -3.39 4.25 8.22
C VAL A 155 -3.56 3.24 9.34
N VAL A 156 -2.75 2.17 9.33
CA VAL A 156 -2.75 1.16 10.39
C VAL A 156 -1.46 1.28 11.20
N ILE A 157 -1.60 1.40 12.51
CA ILE A 157 -0.53 1.55 13.49
C ILE A 157 -0.24 0.19 14.11
N HIS A 158 1.00 -0.27 13.96
CA HIS A 158 1.48 -1.56 14.43
C HIS A 158 2.58 -1.42 15.48
N VAL A 159 2.87 -2.48 16.23
CA VAL A 159 4.04 -2.57 17.12
C VAL A 159 4.76 -3.90 16.89
N THR A 160 6.05 -3.82 16.58
CA THR A 160 6.88 -4.91 16.05
C THR A 160 7.10 -6.10 17.00
N GLN A 161 6.62 -6.03 18.24
CA GLN A 161 6.94 -6.95 19.36
C GLN A 161 8.45 -7.27 19.45
N GLY A 162 9.30 -6.28 19.17
CA GLY A 162 10.74 -6.49 18.96
C GLY A 162 11.56 -5.22 18.77
N SER A 163 12.74 -5.39 18.16
CA SER A 163 13.65 -4.29 17.80
C SER A 163 13.48 -3.87 16.33
N TYR A 164 13.97 -2.68 15.97
CA TYR A 164 14.10 -2.24 14.59
C TYR A 164 14.91 -3.22 13.73
N ARG A 165 16.04 -3.72 14.27
CA ARG A 165 16.93 -4.64 13.55
C ARG A 165 16.26 -5.98 13.26
N SER A 166 15.43 -6.48 14.18
CA SER A 166 14.64 -7.70 13.95
C SER A 166 13.51 -7.46 12.94
N ALA A 167 12.80 -6.34 13.04
CA ALA A 167 11.71 -5.99 12.11
C ALA A 167 12.22 -5.86 10.66
N VAL A 168 13.31 -5.11 10.44
CA VAL A 168 13.97 -5.03 9.13
C VAL A 168 14.40 -6.40 8.62
N LYS A 169 15.00 -7.24 9.49
CA LYS A 169 15.45 -8.58 9.10
C LYS A 169 14.29 -9.47 8.62
N VAL A 170 13.18 -9.51 9.35
CA VAL A 170 12.05 -10.39 8.98
C VAL A 170 11.31 -9.86 7.74
N PHE A 171 11.15 -8.54 7.59
CA PHE A 171 10.55 -7.97 6.37
C PHE A 171 11.43 -8.15 5.12
N GLN A 172 12.73 -8.42 5.29
CA GLN A 172 13.66 -8.81 4.23
C GLN A 172 13.71 -10.33 3.96
N ASP A 173 13.11 -11.16 4.81
CA ASP A 173 13.05 -12.61 4.63
C ASP A 173 11.88 -12.98 3.69
N PRO A 174 12.11 -13.60 2.53
CA PRO A 174 11.03 -14.03 1.62
C PRO A 174 10.13 -15.13 2.19
N ALA A 175 10.55 -15.83 3.25
CA ALA A 175 9.72 -16.85 3.90
C ALA A 175 8.77 -16.28 4.97
N HIS A 176 8.89 -14.99 5.31
CA HIS A 176 8.08 -14.38 6.37
C HIS A 176 6.63 -14.09 5.94
N GLY A 177 6.40 -13.75 4.67
CA GLY A 177 5.07 -13.49 4.12
C GLY A 177 4.42 -12.16 4.54
N ALA A 178 5.10 -11.36 5.36
CA ALA A 178 4.58 -10.11 5.93
C ALA A 178 5.61 -8.97 5.89
N ALA A 179 5.13 -7.74 5.68
CA ALA A 179 5.90 -6.50 5.77
C ALA A 179 4.98 -5.27 5.85
N ALA A 180 5.45 -4.20 6.51
CA ALA A 180 4.81 -2.89 6.54
C ALA A 180 5.50 -1.88 5.60
N HIS A 181 4.83 -0.77 5.28
CA HIS A 181 5.39 0.26 4.41
C HIS A 181 6.51 1.04 5.10
N TYR A 182 6.37 1.27 6.42
CA TYR A 182 7.32 2.01 7.24
C TYR A 182 7.60 1.32 8.58
N ILE A 183 8.78 1.59 9.15
CA ILE A 183 9.12 1.33 10.56
C ILE A 183 9.60 2.64 11.20
N VAL A 184 9.11 2.96 12.40
CA VAL A 184 9.54 4.09 13.23
C VAL A 184 10.31 3.57 14.45
N ARG A 185 11.54 4.06 14.60
CA ARG A 185 12.46 3.69 15.68
C ARG A 185 12.21 4.48 16.95
N LYS A 186 12.76 4.02 18.09
CA LYS A 186 12.66 4.70 19.39
C LYS A 186 13.32 6.08 19.45
N ASP A 187 14.23 6.40 18.54
CA ASP A 187 14.82 7.75 18.38
C ASP A 187 14.06 8.62 17.35
N GLY A 188 12.93 8.15 16.82
CA GLY A 188 12.14 8.86 15.81
C GLY A 188 12.70 8.76 14.39
N HIS A 189 13.74 7.94 14.15
CA HIS A 189 14.19 7.63 12.79
C HIS A 189 13.13 6.81 12.04
N ILE A 190 12.84 7.20 10.81
CA ILE A 190 11.83 6.56 9.95
C ILE A 190 12.55 5.80 8.83
N THR A 191 12.21 4.54 8.67
CA THR A 191 12.62 3.71 7.53
C THR A 191 11.39 3.40 6.68
N GLN A 192 11.48 3.58 5.36
CA GLN A 192 10.49 3.11 4.40
C GLN A 192 11.00 1.85 3.72
N MET A 193 10.14 0.84 3.60
CA MET A 193 10.50 -0.47 3.04
C MET A 193 9.69 -0.84 1.79
N ILE A 194 8.50 -0.26 1.62
CA ILE A 194 7.60 -0.47 0.48
C ILE A 194 7.03 0.90 0.07
N ARG A 195 6.85 1.12 -1.24
CA ARG A 195 6.26 2.35 -1.80
C ARG A 195 4.78 2.39 -1.42
N GLU A 196 4.21 3.56 -1.10
CA GLU A 196 2.80 3.66 -0.66
C GLU A 196 1.80 3.23 -1.76
N LEU A 197 2.22 3.21 -3.02
CA LEU A 197 1.43 2.69 -4.14
C LEU A 197 1.25 1.17 -4.13
N ASP A 198 2.16 0.43 -3.52
CA ASP A 198 2.21 -1.03 -3.62
C ASP A 198 1.65 -1.66 -2.33
N VAL A 199 1.02 -2.83 -2.44
CA VAL A 199 0.25 -3.44 -1.34
C VAL A 199 1.17 -4.25 -0.43
N ALA A 200 1.55 -3.67 0.71
CA ALA A 200 2.24 -4.36 1.78
C ALA A 200 1.32 -5.37 2.52
N PHE A 201 1.89 -6.48 3.02
CA PHE A 201 1.15 -7.50 3.76
C PHE A 201 1.35 -7.32 5.28
N HIS A 202 0.55 -6.48 5.94
CA HIS A 202 0.76 -6.11 7.35
C HIS A 202 -0.45 -6.35 8.26
N ALA A 203 -1.67 -6.16 7.77
CA ALA A 203 -2.89 -6.15 8.58
C ALA A 203 -3.48 -7.56 8.83
N GLY A 204 -2.91 -8.63 8.27
CA GLY A 204 -3.52 -9.98 8.23
C GLY A 204 -4.79 -10.10 7.35
N ASN A 205 -5.51 -8.99 7.16
CA ASN A 205 -6.73 -8.88 6.38
C ASN A 205 -6.45 -8.25 4.99
N ARG A 206 -6.75 -8.99 3.92
CA ARG A 206 -6.50 -8.56 2.53
C ARG A 206 -7.15 -7.22 2.18
N GLY A 207 -8.41 -7.00 2.56
CA GLY A 207 -9.13 -5.76 2.23
C GLY A 207 -8.60 -4.53 2.96
N TYR A 208 -7.93 -4.73 4.09
CA TYR A 208 -7.24 -3.67 4.84
C TYR A 208 -5.84 -3.42 4.28
N ASN A 209 -5.06 -4.48 3.97
CA ASN A 209 -3.79 -4.34 3.23
C ASN A 209 -3.99 -3.53 1.94
N GLU A 210 -5.02 -3.85 1.16
CA GLU A 210 -5.27 -3.24 -0.15
C GLU A 210 -5.59 -1.74 -0.07
N ARG A 211 -6.25 -1.26 0.99
CA ARG A 211 -6.65 0.17 1.15
C ARG A 211 -5.88 0.97 2.21
N SER A 212 -4.73 0.51 2.69
CA SER A 212 -4.03 1.18 3.79
C SER A 212 -2.52 1.30 3.66
N VAL A 213 -1.95 2.17 4.51
CA VAL A 213 -0.52 2.25 4.79
C VAL A 213 -0.26 1.79 6.23
N GLY A 214 0.32 0.59 6.39
CA GLY A 214 0.85 0.11 7.67
C GLY A 214 2.15 0.81 8.10
N ILE A 215 2.21 1.26 9.36
CA ILE A 215 3.36 1.85 10.03
C ILE A 215 3.70 1.05 11.30
N GLU A 216 4.89 0.48 11.32
CA GLU A 216 5.44 -0.29 12.45
C GLU A 216 6.20 0.55 13.46
N HIS A 217 6.14 0.17 14.73
CA HIS A 217 6.82 0.88 15.82
C HIS A 217 7.72 -0.05 16.63
N GLU A 218 8.99 0.35 16.79
CA GLU A 218 9.99 -0.41 17.54
C GLU A 218 9.65 -0.55 19.03
N GLY A 219 9.10 -1.68 19.44
CA GLY A 219 8.67 -1.84 20.81
C GLY A 219 7.94 -3.13 21.14
N PHE A 220 7.33 -3.10 22.32
CA PHE A 220 6.54 -4.16 22.94
C PHE A 220 5.28 -3.54 23.55
N VAL A 221 4.10 -4.07 23.25
CA VAL A 221 2.79 -3.52 23.65
C VAL A 221 2.55 -3.55 25.17
N GLU A 222 3.29 -4.37 25.90
CA GLU A 222 3.21 -4.54 27.34
C GLU A 222 4.14 -3.57 28.10
N ARG A 223 4.90 -2.71 27.40
CA ARG A 223 5.91 -1.82 27.99
C ARG A 223 5.69 -0.38 27.57
N ALA A 224 5.28 0.49 28.50
CA ALA A 224 5.11 1.92 28.23
C ALA A 224 6.40 2.60 27.70
N SER A 225 7.58 2.16 28.16
CA SER A 225 8.91 2.59 27.67
C SER A 225 9.26 2.11 26.25
N SER A 226 8.32 1.51 25.53
CA SER A 226 8.34 1.37 24.07
C SER A 226 8.11 2.71 23.37
N PHE A 227 7.17 3.52 23.87
CA PHE A 227 6.54 4.59 23.11
C PHE A 227 7.13 5.95 23.49
N THR A 228 8.26 6.28 22.86
CA THR A 228 9.03 7.50 23.17
C THR A 228 8.42 8.76 22.55
N ASP A 229 8.74 9.92 23.12
CA ASP A 229 8.32 11.22 22.57
C ASP A 229 8.82 11.44 21.13
N ALA A 230 10.04 10.99 20.84
CA ALA A 230 10.63 11.06 19.50
C ALA A 230 9.89 10.17 18.49
N MET A 231 9.53 8.94 18.88
CA MET A 231 8.72 8.02 18.08
C MET A 231 7.33 8.62 17.79
N TYR A 232 6.61 9.08 18.82
CA TYR A 232 5.30 9.72 18.65
C TYR A 232 5.38 10.92 17.72
N ALA A 233 6.36 11.82 17.92
CA ALA A 233 6.51 13.01 17.10
C ALA A 233 6.90 12.70 15.64
N ALA A 234 7.73 11.68 15.41
CA ALA A 234 8.12 11.24 14.06
C ALA A 234 6.96 10.57 13.32
N SER A 235 6.32 9.59 13.96
CA SER A 235 5.18 8.87 13.39
C SER A 235 3.99 9.79 13.13
N ALA A 236 3.74 10.79 13.99
CA ALA A 236 2.68 11.76 13.76
C ALA A 236 2.92 12.65 12.52
N ARG A 237 4.18 13.02 12.24
CA ARG A 237 4.54 13.72 10.98
C ARG A 237 4.37 12.82 9.76
N LEU A 238 4.73 11.54 9.88
CA LEU A 238 4.56 10.54 8.83
C LEU A 238 3.07 10.36 8.47
N THR A 239 2.23 10.06 9.46
CA THR A 239 0.78 9.92 9.29
C THR A 239 0.13 11.21 8.78
N ALA A 240 0.54 12.39 9.26
CA ALA A 240 0.04 13.66 8.73
C ALA A 240 0.38 13.85 7.23
N GLY A 241 1.58 13.41 6.81
CA GLY A 241 1.98 13.39 5.40
C GLY A 241 1.17 12.42 4.54
N ILE A 242 0.91 11.21 5.05
CA ILE A 242 0.05 10.20 4.38
C ILE A 242 -1.38 10.72 4.25
N CYS A 243 -1.96 11.26 5.32
CA CYS A 243 -3.27 11.91 5.31
C CYS A 243 -3.33 13.08 4.31
N GLY A 244 -2.25 13.85 4.18
CA GLY A 244 -2.13 14.91 3.17
C GLY A 244 -2.03 14.41 1.73
N ARG A 245 -1.33 13.30 1.46
CA ARG A 245 -1.24 12.71 0.11
C ARG A 245 -2.57 12.15 -0.37
N TYR A 246 -3.30 11.44 0.49
CA TYR A 246 -4.50 10.71 0.09
C TYR A 246 -5.82 11.38 0.47
N GLY A 247 -5.79 12.47 1.23
CA GLY A 247 -6.99 13.20 1.68
C GLY A 247 -7.72 12.54 2.85
N ILE A 248 -7.01 11.71 3.63
CA ILE A 248 -7.58 10.92 4.72
C ILE A 248 -7.86 11.84 5.94
N PRO A 249 -9.07 11.80 6.52
CA PRO A 249 -9.40 12.53 7.75
C PRO A 249 -8.49 12.15 8.93
N VAL A 250 -8.14 13.13 9.78
CA VAL A 250 -7.28 12.89 10.96
C VAL A 250 -8.16 12.57 12.18
N ASP A 251 -8.66 11.34 12.21
CA ASP A 251 -9.53 10.78 13.26
C ASP A 251 -9.27 9.27 13.46
N ARG A 252 -10.02 8.66 14.38
CA ARG A 252 -9.88 7.24 14.77
C ARG A 252 -10.70 6.27 13.92
N ALA A 253 -11.51 6.74 12.96
CA ALA A 253 -12.15 5.87 11.96
C ALA A 253 -11.19 5.56 10.80
N HIS A 254 -10.21 6.43 10.56
CA HIS A 254 -9.23 6.31 9.47
C HIS A 254 -7.79 6.09 9.93
N ILE A 255 -7.44 6.43 11.18
CA ILE A 255 -6.14 6.09 11.79
C ILE A 255 -6.42 5.08 12.89
N ILE A 256 -6.10 3.81 12.63
CA ILE A 256 -6.48 2.65 13.45
C ILE A 256 -5.27 1.84 13.92
N GLY A 257 -5.43 1.07 15.00
CA GLY A 257 -4.47 0.04 15.41
C GLY A 257 -4.67 -1.27 14.65
N HIS A 258 -3.69 -2.18 14.69
CA HIS A 258 -3.85 -3.53 14.13
C HIS A 258 -5.00 -4.27 14.84
N VAL A 259 -5.10 -4.17 16.16
CA VAL A 259 -6.20 -4.73 16.99
C VAL A 259 -7.62 -4.30 16.56
N GLU A 260 -7.76 -3.25 15.74
CA GLU A 260 -9.04 -2.77 15.20
C GLU A 260 -9.37 -3.32 13.80
N VAL A 261 -8.48 -4.16 13.24
CA VAL A 261 -8.68 -4.82 11.94
C VAL A 261 -9.59 -6.05 12.09
N PRO A 262 -10.71 -6.14 11.36
CA PRO A 262 -11.63 -7.27 11.46
C PRO A 262 -10.97 -8.62 11.16
N GLY A 263 -11.16 -9.57 12.09
CA GLY A 263 -10.64 -10.93 11.98
C GLY A 263 -9.19 -11.11 12.42
N THR A 264 -8.58 -10.11 13.08
CA THR A 264 -7.25 -10.25 13.66
C THR A 264 -7.26 -10.93 15.04
N ASP A 265 -6.16 -11.60 15.38
CA ASP A 265 -5.76 -12.07 16.71
C ASP A 265 -4.68 -11.16 17.35
N HIS A 266 -4.22 -10.14 16.63
CA HIS A 266 -3.25 -9.15 17.11
C HIS A 266 -3.83 -8.22 18.18
N THR A 267 -2.95 -7.67 19.03
CA THR A 267 -3.30 -6.78 20.14
C THR A 267 -2.61 -5.41 20.08
N ASP A 268 -1.77 -5.18 19.07
CA ASP A 268 -1.01 -3.94 18.89
C ASP A 268 -1.86 -2.79 18.29
N PRO A 269 -1.57 -1.52 18.63
CA PRO A 269 -0.43 -1.03 19.41
C PRO A 269 -0.59 -1.15 20.94
N GLY A 270 -1.71 -1.69 21.42
CA GLY A 270 -1.92 -2.07 22.81
C GLY A 270 -2.16 -0.90 23.79
N ARG A 271 -2.36 -1.25 25.07
CA ARG A 271 -2.92 -0.34 26.10
C ARG A 271 -2.04 0.86 26.49
N TYR A 272 -0.76 0.87 26.12
CA TYR A 272 0.15 1.98 26.39
C TYR A 272 0.34 2.93 25.18
N TRP A 273 -0.39 2.69 24.09
CA TRP A 273 -0.47 3.62 22.97
C TRP A 273 -1.51 4.72 23.26
N ASP A 274 -1.03 5.93 23.48
CA ASP A 274 -1.83 7.11 23.79
C ASP A 274 -2.43 7.69 22.49
N TRP A 275 -3.62 7.21 22.16
CA TRP A 275 -4.37 7.62 20.97
C TRP A 275 -4.70 9.11 20.94
N ASP A 276 -5.05 9.71 22.08
CA ASP A 276 -5.42 11.13 22.16
C ASP A 276 -4.21 12.03 21.96
N ARG A 277 -3.05 11.66 22.52
CA ARG A 277 -1.75 12.26 22.20
C ARG A 277 -1.41 12.08 20.73
N TYR A 278 -1.56 10.88 20.19
CA TYR A 278 -1.16 10.60 18.82
C TYR A 278 -1.98 11.42 17.82
N ILE A 279 -3.31 11.37 17.90
CA ILE A 279 -4.21 12.13 17.02
C ILE A 279 -4.01 13.65 17.19
N ARG A 280 -3.76 14.14 18.41
CA ARG A 280 -3.39 15.55 18.65
C ARG A 280 -2.11 15.94 17.93
N LEU A 281 -1.06 15.12 18.00
CA LEU A 281 0.20 15.35 17.30
C LEU A 281 0.03 15.26 15.77
N VAL A 282 -0.77 14.32 15.25
CA VAL A 282 -1.04 14.22 13.80
C VAL A 282 -1.76 15.47 13.30
N ARG A 283 -2.76 15.98 14.05
CA ARG A 283 -3.46 17.22 13.71
C ARG A 283 -2.52 18.43 13.71
N GLN A 284 -1.67 18.57 14.73
CA GLN A 284 -0.66 19.63 14.80
C GLN A 284 0.33 19.56 13.64
N ALA A 285 0.85 18.38 13.31
CA ALA A 285 1.74 18.18 12.18
C ALA A 285 1.06 18.43 10.82
N ARG A 286 -0.23 18.11 10.69
CA ARG A 286 -1.04 18.38 9.49
C ARG A 286 -1.22 19.89 9.29
N THR A 287 -1.61 20.63 10.34
CA THR A 287 -1.76 22.10 10.29
C THR A 287 -0.43 22.81 10.02
N ALA A 288 0.69 22.34 10.59
CA ALA A 288 2.01 22.90 10.34
C ALA A 288 2.57 22.63 8.93
N ALA A 289 1.96 21.71 8.16
CA ALA A 289 2.33 21.39 6.78
C ALA A 289 1.46 22.11 5.74
N GLU A 290 0.26 22.56 6.11
CA GLU A 290 -0.56 23.43 5.28
C GLU A 290 0.06 24.84 5.28
N PRO A 291 0.46 25.42 4.12
CA PRO A 291 0.97 26.77 4.10
C PRO A 291 -0.14 27.74 4.53
N THR A 292 0.19 28.68 5.43
CA THR A 292 -0.74 29.73 5.86
C THR A 292 -1.28 30.47 4.64
N ARG A 293 -2.54 30.23 4.28
CA ARG A 293 -3.24 31.11 3.35
C ARG A 293 -3.33 32.47 4.00
N THR A 294 -2.51 33.41 3.55
CA THR A 294 -2.68 34.82 3.90
C THR A 294 -4.10 35.20 3.53
N ALA A 295 -4.90 35.56 4.52
CA ALA A 295 -6.25 36.07 4.30
C ALA A 295 -6.13 37.47 3.68
N GLY A 296 -6.05 37.51 2.35
CA GLY A 296 -6.18 38.75 1.59
C GLY A 296 -7.59 39.29 1.78
N ALA A 297 -7.66 40.52 2.29
CA ALA A 297 -8.89 41.32 2.38
C ALA A 297 -9.22 41.98 1.03
#